data_AF-A0A4Q7DTB4-F1
#
_entry.id   AF-A0A4Q7DTB4-F1
#
_cell.length_a   1.000
_cell.length_b   1.000
_cell.length_c   1.000
_cell.angle_alpha   90.00
_cell.angle_beta   90.00
_cell.angle_gamma   90.00
#
_symmetry.space_group_name_H-M   'P 1'
#
loop_
_entity.id
_entity.type
_entity.pdbx_description
1 polymer ?
#
loop_
_entity_poly.entity_id
_entity_poly.type
_entity_poly.pdbx_seq_one_letter_code
_entity_poly.pdbx_strand_id
1 'polypeptide(L)'
;MRHRNMEIQKIPAQPLAKALTKPQMETAVMKLVVDSYLYGAQTCEVCDGKILGVSIHHGAYDSIHLFINDHHKVTVEVSQGMSRITVMKEKNIEDIDYILPFTKCLGISEGQVLENYSNK
;
A
#
# COMPACT_ATOMS: atom_id res chain seq x y z
N MET A 1 35.55 6.90 44.62
CA MET A 1 34.47 6.15 43.93
C MET A 1 34.33 6.72 42.53
N ARG A 2 34.30 5.86 41.50
CA ARG A 2 34.36 6.25 40.08
C ARG A 2 33.00 6.75 39.59
N HIS A 3 32.96 7.93 38.99
CA HIS A 3 31.82 8.43 38.24
C HIS A 3 31.60 7.54 37.00
N ARG A 4 30.42 6.91 36.88
CA ARG A 4 30.01 6.23 35.64
C ARG A 4 29.61 7.31 34.63
N ASN A 5 30.44 7.49 33.61
CA ASN A 5 30.02 8.17 32.38
C ASN A 5 28.96 7.29 31.71
N MET A 6 27.71 7.75 31.65
CA MET A 6 26.74 7.24 30.69
C MET A 6 27.16 7.80 29.33
N GLU A 7 27.82 6.96 28.53
CA GLU A 7 28.02 7.26 27.11
C GLU A 7 26.65 7.27 26.44
N ILE A 8 26.19 8.46 26.08
CA ILE A 8 25.08 8.62 25.14
C ILE A 8 25.62 8.10 23.81
N GLN A 9 25.20 6.90 23.40
CA GLN A 9 25.45 6.40 22.06
C GLN A 9 24.82 7.38 21.07
N LYS A 10 25.67 8.15 20.39
CA LYS A 10 25.27 8.89 19.20
C LYS A 10 24.89 7.87 18.14
N ILE A 11 23.60 7.59 18.03
CA ILE A 11 23.03 6.97 16.83
C ILE A 11 23.46 7.88 15.67
N PRO A 12 24.17 7.38 14.65
CA PRO A 12 24.54 8.20 13.51
C PRO A 12 23.24 8.70 12.89
N ALA A 13 23.12 10.03 12.71
CA ALA A 13 22.06 10.61 11.91
C ALA A 13 22.12 9.96 10.52
N GLN A 14 21.17 9.07 10.23
CA GLN A 14 21.05 8.50 8.91
C GLN A 14 20.61 9.62 7.95
N PRO A 15 21.27 9.77 6.81
CA PRO A 15 20.96 10.83 5.86
C PRO A 15 19.57 10.58 5.27
N LEU A 16 18.79 11.66 5.15
CA LEU A 16 17.57 11.89 4.35
C LEU A 16 16.87 10.63 3.84
N ALA A 17 15.60 10.45 4.25
CA ALA A 17 14.62 9.50 3.74
C ALA A 17 14.93 9.04 2.30
N LYS A 18 15.55 7.86 2.17
CA LYS A 18 15.73 7.23 0.87
C LYS A 18 14.34 6.82 0.41
N ALA A 19 13.91 7.33 -0.75
CA ALA A 19 12.75 6.81 -1.45
C ALA A 19 12.83 5.27 -1.48
N LEU A 20 11.73 4.59 -1.14
CA LEU A 20 11.66 3.13 -1.21
C LEU A 20 12.04 2.71 -2.63
N THR A 21 12.93 1.72 -2.71
CA THR A 21 13.13 1.02 -3.99
C THR A 21 11.83 0.30 -4.37
N LYS A 22 11.55 0.11 -5.66
CA LYS A 22 10.36 -0.61 -6.13
C LYS A 22 10.10 -1.93 -5.39
N PRO A 23 11.11 -2.80 -5.13
CA PRO A 23 10.91 -4.04 -4.37
C PRO A 23 10.46 -3.81 -2.91
N GLN A 24 10.93 -2.74 -2.28
CA GLN A 24 10.53 -2.42 -0.90
C GLN A 24 9.09 -1.89 -0.87
N MET A 25 8.67 -1.12 -1.88
CA MET A 25 7.27 -0.69 -2.03
C MET A 25 6.34 -1.89 -2.21
N GLU A 26 6.69 -2.81 -3.12
CA GLU A 26 5.92 -4.05 -3.32
C GLU A 26 5.79 -4.86 -2.04
N THR A 27 6.88 -4.99 -1.28
CA THR A 27 6.88 -5.70 0.00
C THR A 27 5.97 -5.01 1.02
N ALA A 28 6.02 -3.68 1.11
CA ALA A 28 5.20 -2.90 2.05
C ALA A 28 3.71 -3.03 1.73
N VAL A 29 3.34 -2.90 0.45
CA VAL A 29 1.95 -3.04 0.01
C VAL A 29 1.45 -4.48 0.19
N MET A 30 2.26 -5.48 -0.16
CA MET A 30 1.90 -6.89 0.07
C MET A 30 1.66 -7.19 1.54
N LYS A 31 2.56 -6.72 2.42
CA LYS A 31 2.40 -6.85 3.87
C LYS A 31 1.11 -6.18 4.34
N LEU A 32 0.81 -4.97 3.87
CA LEU A 32 -0.40 -4.24 4.23
C LEU A 32 -1.68 -5.02 3.84
N VAL A 33 -1.72 -5.59 2.64
CA VAL A 33 -2.86 -6.40 2.17
C VAL A 33 -3.01 -7.66 3.02
N VAL A 34 -1.92 -8.38 3.29
CA VAL A 34 -1.93 -9.60 4.13
C VAL A 34 -2.39 -9.28 5.55
N ASP A 35 -1.84 -8.24 6.17
CA ASP A 35 -2.24 -7.82 7.51
C ASP A 35 -3.72 -7.40 7.54
N SER A 36 -4.23 -6.83 6.44
CA SER A 36 -5.65 -6.45 6.34
C SER A 36 -6.59 -7.65 6.31
N TYR A 37 -6.16 -8.75 5.69
CA TYR A 37 -6.89 -10.02 5.73
C TYR A 37 -6.87 -10.66 7.12
N LEU A 38 -5.78 -10.49 7.88
CA LEU A 38 -5.60 -11.16 9.17
C LEU A 38 -6.19 -10.36 10.34
N TYR A 39 -6.09 -9.04 10.29
CA TYR A 39 -6.33 -8.16 11.44
C TYR A 39 -7.38 -7.07 11.18
N GLY A 40 -8.06 -7.12 10.03
CA GLY A 40 -9.00 -6.08 9.59
C GLY A 40 -8.27 -4.84 9.08
N ALA A 41 -8.98 -3.73 8.86
CA ALA A 41 -8.43 -2.55 8.19
C ALA A 41 -7.07 -2.08 8.76
N GLN A 42 -6.08 -1.93 7.90
CA GLN A 42 -4.72 -1.52 8.25
C GLN A 42 -4.29 -0.26 7.51
N THR A 43 -3.32 0.43 8.08
CA THR A 43 -2.63 1.56 7.44
C THR A 43 -1.12 1.44 7.61
N CYS A 44 -0.35 1.96 6.65
CA CYS A 44 1.09 2.17 6.81
C CYS A 44 1.56 3.48 6.17
N GLU A 45 2.55 4.12 6.79
CA GLU A 45 3.23 5.27 6.21
C GLU A 45 4.36 4.79 5.29
N VAL A 46 4.47 5.38 4.10
CA VAL A 46 5.52 5.10 3.11
C VAL A 46 6.47 6.29 2.97
N CYS A 47 7.63 6.10 2.33
CA CYS A 47 8.75 7.06 2.35
C CYS A 47 8.48 8.48 1.86
N ASP A 48 7.39 8.71 1.12
CA ASP A 48 6.99 10.05 0.68
C ASP A 48 6.04 10.75 1.67
N GLY A 49 5.89 10.21 2.89
CA GLY A 49 4.94 10.68 3.90
C GLY A 49 3.48 10.38 3.57
N LYS A 50 3.21 9.64 2.47
CA LYS A 50 1.87 9.17 2.14
C LYS A 50 1.45 8.08 3.12
N ILE A 51 0.16 8.05 3.45
CA ILE A 51 -0.46 7.00 4.26
C ILE A 51 -1.25 6.10 3.31
N LEU A 52 -0.86 4.83 3.23
CA LEU A 52 -1.64 3.81 2.54
C LEU A 52 -2.59 3.15 3.53
N GLY A 53 -3.83 2.93 3.11
CA GLY A 53 -4.84 2.20 3.87
C GLY A 53 -5.44 1.08 3.05
N VAL A 54 -5.65 -0.08 3.65
CA VAL A 54 -6.41 -1.18 3.05
C VAL A 54 -7.54 -1.59 4.00
N SER A 55 -8.75 -1.68 3.46
CA SER A 55 -9.92 -2.22 4.15
C SER A 55 -10.53 -3.35 3.32
N ILE A 56 -10.93 -4.44 3.97
CA ILE A 56 -11.53 -5.60 3.31
C ILE A 56 -12.92 -5.80 3.89
N HIS A 57 -13.93 -5.73 3.04
CA HIS A 57 -15.31 -6.01 3.40
C HIS A 57 -15.70 -7.39 2.85
N HIS A 58 -15.88 -8.35 3.75
CA HIS A 58 -16.25 -9.72 3.41
C HIS A 58 -17.74 -9.84 3.07
N GLY A 59 -18.06 -10.66 2.06
CA GLY A 59 -19.42 -10.88 1.60
C GLY A 59 -19.54 -12.00 0.56
N ALA A 60 -20.50 -11.90 -0.36
CA ALA A 60 -20.58 -12.81 -1.51
C ALA A 60 -19.35 -12.71 -2.43
N TYR A 61 -18.70 -11.55 -2.41
CA TYR A 61 -17.38 -11.25 -2.94
C TYR A 61 -16.67 -10.39 -1.89
N ASP A 62 -15.36 -10.55 -1.77
CA ASP A 62 -14.55 -9.68 -0.93
C ASP A 62 -14.34 -8.36 -1.66
N SER A 63 -14.69 -7.24 -1.03
CA SER A 63 -14.40 -5.90 -1.55
C SER A 63 -13.17 -5.34 -0.85
N ILE A 64 -12.09 -5.18 -1.59
CA ILE A 64 -10.79 -4.75 -1.09
C ILE A 64 -10.56 -3.32 -1.55
N HIS A 65 -10.50 -2.41 -0.60
CA HIS A 65 -10.42 -0.97 -0.82
C HIS A 65 -9.01 -0.48 -0.54
N LEU A 66 -8.42 0.25 -1.48
CA LEU A 66 -7.18 0.98 -1.32
C LEU A 66 -7.46 2.47 -1.09
N PHE A 67 -6.86 3.01 -0.03
CA PHE A 67 -6.84 4.41 0.31
C PHE A 67 -5.42 4.97 0.24
N ILE A 68 -5.28 6.19 -0.23
CA ILE A 68 -4.02 6.95 -0.21
C ILE A 68 -4.34 8.31 0.40
N ASN A 69 -3.72 8.64 1.55
CA ASN A 69 -4.02 9.84 2.34
C ASN A 69 -5.52 10.00 2.63
N ASP A 70 -6.18 8.93 3.09
CA ASP A 70 -7.63 8.84 3.35
C ASP A 70 -8.54 8.99 2.12
N HIS A 71 -7.99 9.20 0.92
CA HIS A 71 -8.75 9.20 -0.33
C HIS A 71 -8.91 7.78 -0.86
N HIS A 72 -10.16 7.34 -1.04
CA HIS A 72 -10.44 6.06 -1.69
C HIS A 72 -10.05 6.10 -3.17
N LYS A 73 -9.07 5.27 -3.56
CA LYS A 73 -8.54 5.22 -4.93
C LYS A 73 -9.08 4.04 -5.72
N VAL A 74 -9.01 2.84 -5.16
CA VAL A 74 -9.31 1.60 -5.91
C VAL A 74 -10.18 0.67 -5.07
N THR A 75 -11.18 0.05 -5.70
CA THR A 75 -11.85 -1.15 -5.17
C THR A 75 -11.60 -2.31 -6.10
N VAL A 76 -11.16 -3.43 -5.53
CA VAL A 76 -11.07 -4.72 -6.20
C VAL A 76 -12.06 -5.68 -5.56
N GLU A 77 -12.91 -6.29 -6.37
CA GLU A 77 -13.73 -7.42 -5.95
C GLU A 77 -12.99 -8.73 -6.23
N VAL A 78 -12.98 -9.61 -5.23
CA VAL A 78 -12.41 -10.96 -5.34
C VAL A 78 -13.49 -12.00 -5.09
N SER A 79 -13.67 -12.92 -6.02
CA SER A 79 -14.60 -14.05 -5.88
C SER A 79 -14.08 -15.26 -6.65
N GLN A 80 -14.10 -16.44 -6.03
CA GLN A 80 -13.71 -17.71 -6.67
C GLN A 80 -12.31 -17.68 -7.33
N GLY A 81 -11.35 -16.98 -6.71
CA GLY A 81 -9.99 -16.84 -7.23
C GLY A 81 -9.85 -15.86 -8.41
N MET A 82 -10.92 -15.18 -8.79
CA MET A 82 -10.94 -14.15 -9.82
C MET A 82 -11.02 -12.77 -9.18
N SER A 83 -10.25 -11.82 -9.71
CA SER A 83 -10.20 -10.44 -9.23
C SER A 83 -10.58 -9.47 -10.33
N ARG A 84 -11.34 -8.43 -9.97
CA ARG A 84 -11.75 -7.36 -10.90
C ARG A 84 -11.74 -6.01 -10.22
N ILE A 85 -11.18 -5.01 -10.89
CA ILE A 85 -11.29 -3.61 -10.47
C ILE A 85 -12.74 -3.15 -10.73
N THR A 86 -13.44 -2.70 -9.70
CA THR A 86 -14.80 -2.14 -9.83
C THR A 86 -14.87 -0.65 -9.61
N VAL A 87 -13.87 -0.08 -8.93
CA VAL A 87 -13.75 1.36 -8.71
C VAL A 87 -12.30 1.77 -8.94
N MET A 88 -12.12 2.86 -9.69
CA MET A 88 -10.84 3.55 -9.83
C MET A 88 -11.09 5.05 -9.92
N LYS A 89 -10.67 5.79 -8.89
CA LYS A 89 -10.91 7.23 -8.73
C LYS A 89 -9.60 8.00 -8.78
N GLU A 90 -9.70 9.29 -9.07
CA GLU A 90 -8.61 10.27 -8.89
C GLU A 90 -7.26 9.76 -9.44
N LYS A 91 -7.25 9.51 -10.75
CA LYS A 91 -6.19 8.89 -11.53
C LYS A 91 -4.93 9.76 -11.63
N ASN A 92 -4.34 10.11 -10.50
CA ASN A 92 -3.08 10.82 -10.41
C ASN A 92 -1.94 9.85 -10.71
N ILE A 93 -0.99 10.29 -11.54
CA ILE A 93 0.16 9.46 -11.91
C ILE A 93 1.06 9.19 -10.72
N GLU A 94 1.09 10.09 -9.73
CA GLU A 94 1.86 9.93 -8.49
C GLU A 94 1.35 8.80 -7.58
N ASP A 95 0.13 8.32 -7.83
CA ASP A 95 -0.47 7.25 -7.04
C ASP A 95 -0.24 5.86 -7.68
N ILE A 96 0.26 5.84 -8.93
CA ILE A 96 0.43 4.61 -9.71
C ILE A 96 1.42 3.63 -9.07
N ASP A 97 2.45 4.16 -8.42
CA ASP A 97 3.51 3.39 -7.76
C ASP A 97 3.00 2.60 -6.55
N TYR A 98 1.81 2.96 -6.03
CA TYR A 98 1.12 2.25 -4.95
C TYR A 98 0.00 1.35 -5.48
N ILE A 99 -0.70 1.83 -6.51
CA ILE A 99 -1.83 1.12 -7.12
C ILE A 99 -1.36 -0.15 -7.84
N LEU A 100 -0.26 -0.10 -8.61
CA LEU A 100 0.23 -1.26 -9.34
C LEU A 100 0.60 -2.42 -8.42
N PRO A 101 1.43 -2.23 -7.36
CA PRO A 101 1.69 -3.28 -6.39
C PRO A 101 0.43 -3.82 -5.73
N PHE A 102 -0.51 -2.94 -5.35
CA PHE A 102 -1.77 -3.33 -4.72
C PHE A 102 -2.60 -4.25 -5.62
N THR A 103 -2.82 -3.87 -6.87
CA THR A 103 -3.59 -4.68 -7.82
C THR A 103 -2.87 -5.97 -8.18
N LYS A 104 -1.52 -5.94 -8.24
CA LYS A 104 -0.68 -7.11 -8.51
C LYS A 104 -0.79 -8.15 -7.40
N CYS A 105 -0.86 -7.74 -6.13
CA CYS A 105 -1.12 -8.64 -5.00
C CYS A 105 -2.45 -9.40 -5.13
N LEU A 106 -3.38 -8.87 -5.90
CA LEU A 106 -4.71 -9.43 -6.13
C LEU A 106 -4.80 -10.15 -7.49
N GLY A 107 -3.68 -10.36 -8.19
CA GLY A 107 -3.63 -11.10 -9.45
C GLY A 107 -4.10 -10.31 -10.68
N ILE A 108 -4.23 -8.98 -10.57
CA ILE A 108 -4.57 -8.12 -11.71
C ILE A 108 -3.28 -7.65 -12.38
N SER A 109 -3.22 -7.78 -13.71
CA SER A 109 -2.05 -7.40 -14.50
C SER A 109 -1.97 -5.88 -14.72
N GLU A 110 -0.76 -5.36 -14.91
CA GLU A 110 -0.54 -3.91 -15.15
C GLU A 110 -1.32 -3.41 -16.38
N GLY A 111 -1.43 -4.22 -17.44
CA GLY A 111 -2.21 -3.88 -18.63
C GLY A 111 -3.68 -3.60 -18.31
N GLN A 112 -4.31 -4.44 -17.47
CA GLN A 112 -5.69 -4.24 -17.04
C GLN A 112 -5.87 -2.98 -16.18
N VAL A 113 -4.86 -2.63 -15.37
CA VAL A 113 -4.87 -1.38 -14.59
C VAL A 113 -4.82 -0.18 -15.53
N LEU A 114 -3.93 -0.20 -16.53
CA LEU A 114 -3.75 0.89 -17.48
C LEU A 114 -4.97 1.11 -18.40
N GLU A 115 -5.68 0.04 -18.78
CA GLU A 115 -6.97 0.12 -19.46
C GLU A 115 -8.01 0.86 -18.60
N ASN A 116 -8.09 0.51 -17.31
CA ASN A 116 -8.98 1.20 -16.37
C ASN A 116 -8.59 2.66 -16.16
N TYR A 117 -7.30 3.02 -16.22
CA TYR A 117 -6.83 4.41 -16.20
C TYR A 117 -7.26 5.19 -17.45
N SER A 118 -7.24 4.56 -18.62
CA SER A 118 -7.50 5.21 -19.91
C SER A 118 -8.98 5.48 -20.18
N ASN A 119 -9.87 4.64 -19.64
CA ASN A 119 -11.32 4.81 -19.80
C ASN A 119 -11.85 5.93 -18.90
N LYS A 120 -12.30 7.03 -19.51
CA LYS A 120 -12.93 8.19 -18.85
C LYS A 120 -14.38 7.90 -18.50
#